data_AF-A0A553ZSI3-F1
#
_entry.id   AF-A0A553ZSI3-F1
#
_cell.length_a   1.000
_cell.length_b   1.000
_cell.length_c   1.000
_cell.angle_alpha   90.00
_cell.angle_beta   90.00
_cell.angle_gamma   90.00
#
_symmetry.space_group_name_H-M   'P 1'
#
loop_
_entity.id
_entity.type
_entity.pdbx_description
1 polymer ?
#
loop_
_entity_poly.entity_id
_entity_poly.type
_entity_poly.pdbx_seq_one_letter_code
_entity_poly.pdbx_strand_id
1 'polypeptide(L)' 'MSKPKYPFEKRLEVVNHYFTTDDGYRIISARFGVPRTQVRTWVALYEKHGEKGLIPKPK' A
#
# COMPACT_ATOMS: atom_id res chain seq x y z
N MET A 1 -2.06 -10.82 -19.86
CA MET A 1 -1.62 -9.81 -18.86
C MET A 1 -1.64 -10.46 -17.48
N SER A 2 -0.52 -10.48 -16.76
CA SER A 2 -0.48 -11.01 -15.39
C SER A 2 -1.21 -10.06 -14.45
N LYS A 3 -2.13 -10.60 -13.63
CA LYS A 3 -2.79 -9.81 -12.58
C LYS A 3 -1.73 -9.37 -11.56
N PRO A 4 -1.67 -8.09 -11.18
CA PRO A 4 -0.74 -7.64 -10.15
C PRO A 4 -1.05 -8.36 -8.83
N LYS A 5 -0.01 -8.77 -8.10
CA LYS A 5 -0.13 -9.47 -6.80
C LYS A 5 -1.02 -8.73 -5.79
N TYR A 6 -1.04 -7.41 -5.87
CA TYR A 6 -1.88 -6.54 -5.07
C TYR A 6 -2.64 -5.57 -5.98
N PRO A 7 -3.98 -5.63 -6.04
CA PRO A 7 -4.78 -4.67 -6.80
C PRO A 7 -4.69 -3.28 -6.18
N PHE A 8 -5.08 -2.26 -6.95
CA PHE A 8 -5.07 -0.86 -6.53
C PHE A 8 -5.85 -0.65 -5.22
N GLU A 9 -7.06 -1.20 -5.13
CA GLU A 9 -7.94 -1.07 -3.95
C GLU A 9 -7.25 -1.55 -2.67
N LYS A 10 -6.59 -2.71 -2.72
CA LYS A 10 -5.85 -3.24 -1.56
C LYS A 10 -4.68 -2.34 -1.15
N ARG A 11 -4.00 -1.70 -2.11
CA ARG A 11 -2.92 -0.74 -1.81
C ARG A 11 -3.48 0.53 -1.17
N LEU A 12 -4.59 1.02 -1.68
CA LEU A 12 -5.28 2.20 -1.16
C LEU A 12 -5.78 1.96 0.26
N GLU A 13 -6.38 0.81 0.53
CA GLU A 13 -6.83 0.40 1.87
C GLU A 13 -5.68 0.39 2.87
N VAL A 14 -4.54 -0.22 2.51
CA VAL A 14 -3.34 -0.29 3.35
C VAL A 14 -2.80 1.10 3.69
N VAL A 15 -2.76 2.00 2.70
CA VAL A 15 -2.22 3.35 2.89
C VAL A 15 -3.20 4.23 3.65
N ASN A 16 -4.50 4.15 3.37
CA ASN A 16 -5.52 4.85 4.13
C ASN A 16 -5.48 4.43 5.60
N HIS A 17 -5.35 3.13 5.90
CA HIS A 17 -5.20 2.65 7.27
C HIS A 17 -3.98 3.24 7.97
N TYR A 18 -2.87 3.43 7.26
CA TYR A 18 -1.68 4.10 7.80
C TYR A 18 -1.94 5.57 8.17
N PHE A 19 -2.78 6.28 7.41
CA PHE A 19 -3.08 7.70 7.69
C PHE A 19 -4.24 7.91 8.66
N THR A 20 -5.14 6.92 8.81
CA THR A 20 -6.31 7.03 9.69
C THR A 20 -6.10 6.44 11.09
N THR A 21 -5.02 5.68 11.28
CA THR A 21 -4.69 5.03 12.55
C THR A 21 -3.27 5.37 12.99
N ASP A 22 -2.98 5.19 14.28
CA ASP A 22 -1.62 5.28 14.82
C ASP A 22 -0.83 3.95 14.63
N ASP A 23 -1.34 3.03 13.79
CA ASP A 23 -0.71 1.73 13.57
C ASP A 23 0.60 1.89 12.77
N GLY A 24 1.72 1.51 13.37
CA GLY A 24 2.99 1.44 12.66
C GLY A 24 3.02 0.33 11.58
N TYR A 25 4.01 0.39 10.68
CA TYR A 25 4.21 -0.57 9.58
C TYR A 25 4.17 -2.05 10.00
N ARG A 26 4.57 -2.37 11.24
CA ARG A 26 4.49 -3.71 11.82
C ARG A 26 3.07 -4.24 11.86
N ILE A 27 2.16 -3.45 12.42
CA ILE A 27 0.78 -3.83 12.70
C ILE A 27 0.05 -3.93 11.36
N ILE A 28 0.20 -2.92 10.50
CA ILE A 28 -0.38 -2.89 9.15
C ILE A 28 0.08 -4.09 8.32
N SER A 29 1.37 -4.41 8.35
CA SER A 29 1.92 -5.56 7.63
C SER A 29 1.26 -6.89 8.05
N ALA A 30 1.11 -7.11 9.36
CA ALA A 30 0.44 -8.29 9.90
C ALA A 30 -1.05 -8.32 9.55
N ARG A 31 -1.74 -7.17 9.68
CA ARG A 31 -3.18 -7.02 9.39
C ARG A 31 -3.52 -7.33 7.94
N PHE A 32 -2.76 -6.80 6.99
CA PHE A 32 -3.07 -6.91 5.55
C PHE A 32 -2.35 -8.07 4.85
N GLY A 33 -1.46 -8.78 5.54
CA GLY A 33 -0.61 -9.82 4.95
C GLY A 33 0.35 -9.27 3.89
N VAL A 34 0.82 -8.04 4.08
CA VAL A 34 1.69 -7.33 3.13
C VAL A 34 3.05 -7.13 3.77
N PRO A 35 4.18 -7.38 3.09
CA PRO A 35 5.50 -7.11 3.63
C PRO A 35 5.67 -5.64 4.04
N ARG A 36 6.31 -5.38 5.19
CA ARG A 36 6.53 -4.00 5.69
C ARG A 36 7.21 -3.09 4.68
N THR A 37 8.14 -3.62 3.90
CA THR A 37 8.83 -2.88 2.83
C THR A 37 7.85 -2.42 1.75
N GLN A 38 6.87 -3.26 1.38
CA GLN A 38 5.81 -2.89 0.45
C GLN A 38 4.89 -1.81 1.01
N VAL A 39 4.50 -1.92 2.28
CA VAL A 39 3.69 -0.88 2.95
C VAL A 39 4.42 0.46 2.92
N ARG A 40 5.70 0.49 3.31
CA ARG A 40 6.54 1.70 3.27
C ARG A 40 6.63 2.30 1.87
N THR A 41 6.86 1.47 0.85
CA THR A 41 6.91 1.92 -0.54
C THR A 41 5.60 2.56 -0.98
N TRP A 42 4.46 1.95 -0.65
CA TRP A 42 3.14 2.49 -1.01
C TRP A 42 2.84 3.79 -0.29
N VAL A 43 3.14 3.90 1.00
CA VAL A 43 3.00 5.15 1.76
C VAL A 43 3.83 6.26 1.12
N ALA A 44 5.12 6.02 0.84
CA ALA A 44 5.99 7.01 0.20
C ALA A 44 5.51 7.41 -1.22
N LEU A 45 4.99 6.45 -1.99
CA LEU A 45 4.41 6.73 -3.30
C LEU A 45 3.14 7.58 -3.20
N TYR A 46 2.32 7.32 -2.18
CA TYR A 46 1.10 8.10 -1.92
C TYR A 46 1.42 9.51 -1.44
N GLU A 47 2.38 9.69 -0.54
CA GLU A 47 2.81 11.03 -0.10
C GLU A 47 3.34 11.87 -1.28
N LYS A 48 4.05 11.25 -2.22
CA LYS A 48 4.66 11.95 -3.37
C LYS A 48 3.70 12.17 -4.54
N HIS A 49 2.79 11.23 -4.80
CA HIS A 49 1.99 11.19 -6.03
C HIS A 49 0.48 11.01 -5.80
N GLY A 50 0.04 10.95 -4.54
CA GLY A 50 -1.33 10.59 -4.16
C GLY A 50 -1.71 9.18 -4.62
N GLU A 51 -3.00 8.98 -4.85
CA GLU A 51 -3.55 7.71 -5.34
C GLU A 51 -2.90 7.21 -6.63
N LYS A 52 -2.48 8.12 -7.53
CA LYS A 52 -1.81 7.76 -8.79
C LYS A 52 -0.51 6.96 -8.55
N GLY A 53 0.16 7.19 -7.42
CA GLY A 53 1.34 6.45 -7.01
C GLY A 53 1.08 4.97 -6.69
N LEU A 54 -0.16 4.62 -6.36
CA LEU A 54 -0.55 3.26 -5.96
C LEU A 54 -0.96 2.38 -7.14
N ILE A 55 -1.23 2.96 -8.32
CA ILE A 55 -1.69 2.24 -9.50
C ILE A 55 -0.63 1.17 -9.87
N PRO A 56 -0.98 -0.13 -9.82
CA PRO A 56 -0.06 -1.19 -10.22
C PRO A 56 0.26 -1.05 -11.71
N LYS A 57 1.54 -0.86 -12.04
CA LYS A 57 1.99 -0.92 -13.42
C LYS A 57 1.96 -2.38 -13.88
N PRO A 58 1.34 -2.70 -15.04
CA PRO A 58 1.46 -4.02 -15.62
C PRO A 58 2.95 -4.32 -15.88
N LYS A 59 3.37 -5.55 -15.58
CA LYS A 59 4.70 -6.07 -15.92
C LYS A 59 4.68 -6.60 -17.35
#